data_AF-A0AAU3PL79-F1
#
_entry.id   AF-A0AAU3PL79-F1
#
_cell.length_a   1.000
_cell.length_b   1.000
_cell.length_c   1.000
_cell.angle_alpha   90.00
_cell.angle_beta   90.00
_cell.angle_gamma   90.00
#
_symmetry.space_group_name_H-M   'P 1'
#
loop_
_entity.id
_entity.type
_entity.pdbx_description
1 polymer ?
#
loop_
_entity_poly.entity_id
_entity_poly.type
_entity_poly.pdbx_seq_one_letter_code
_entity_poly.pdbx_strand_id
1 'polypeptide(L)'
;MYRRRRPHGAARAWEGGAGGRDAVDRDCATAQRALRVPGMPLMAHCERCGVAETIERLSALGMKARAVDRAPVPFGPVTRKRRAWLCAPGVPGP
;
A
#
# COMPACT_ATOMS: atom_id res chain seq x y z
N MET A 1 16.11 -15.63 -8.51
CA MET A 1 15.95 -14.51 -7.57
C MET A 1 16.34 -13.20 -8.27
N TYR A 2 15.38 -12.36 -8.67
CA TYR A 2 15.71 -11.05 -9.27
C TYR A 2 16.11 -10.07 -8.16
N ARG A 3 17.37 -9.58 -8.19
CA ARG A 3 17.86 -8.54 -7.28
C ARG A 3 17.09 -7.25 -7.57
N ARG A 4 16.13 -6.90 -6.71
CA ARG A 4 15.29 -5.71 -6.89
C ARG A 4 16.10 -4.45 -6.72
N ARG A 5 16.19 -3.65 -7.78
CA ARG A 5 16.74 -2.30 -7.74
C ARG A 5 15.71 -1.41 -7.04
N ARG A 6 16.12 -0.67 -6.00
CA ARG A 6 15.21 0.31 -5.37
C ARG A 6 14.78 1.34 -6.43
N PRO A 7 13.51 1.77 -6.43
CA PRO A 7 13.07 2.82 -7.34
C PRO A 7 13.87 4.10 -7.06
N HIS A 8 14.13 4.87 -8.12
CA HIS A 8 14.89 6.12 -8.08
C HIS A 8 14.10 7.22 -8.79
N GLY A 9 14.41 8.47 -8.45
CA GLY A 9 13.69 9.64 -8.97
C GLY A 9 12.19 9.56 -8.67
N ALA A 10 11.38 9.91 -9.68
CA ALA A 10 9.92 9.93 -9.57
C ALA A 10 9.31 8.54 -9.32
N ALA A 11 9.98 7.46 -9.73
CA ALA A 11 9.51 6.10 -9.49
C ALA A 11 9.30 5.77 -8.00
N ARG A 12 10.03 6.44 -7.10
CA ARG A 12 9.84 6.28 -5.65
C ARG A 12 8.44 6.62 -5.18
N ALA A 13 7.72 7.48 -5.91
CA ALA A 13 6.38 7.92 -5.52
C ALA A 13 5.28 6.89 -5.84
N TRP A 14 5.53 5.88 -6.68
CA TRP A 14 4.47 4.94 -7.11
C TRP A 14 4.88 3.47 -7.21
N GLU A 15 6.17 3.13 -7.17
CA GLU A 15 6.59 1.73 -7.19
C GLU A 15 6.39 1.07 -5.82
N GLY A 16 5.33 0.26 -5.69
CA GLY A 16 5.01 -0.51 -4.48
C GLY A 16 5.62 -1.92 -4.43
N GLY A 17 6.41 -2.31 -5.42
CA GLY A 17 6.95 -3.66 -5.50
C GLY A 17 6.00 -4.69 -6.13
N ALA A 18 6.29 -6.00 -5.98
CA ALA A 18 5.59 -7.07 -6.74
C ALA A 18 4.12 -7.17 -6.33
N GLY A 19 3.89 -7.11 -5.01
CA GLY A 19 2.54 -7.07 -4.45
C GLY A 19 2.01 -5.64 -4.28
N GLY A 20 2.75 -4.60 -4.67
CA GLY A 20 2.35 -3.20 -4.42
C GLY A 20 2.43 -2.77 -2.93
N ARG A 21 2.99 -3.61 -2.06
CA ARG A 21 2.95 -3.45 -0.60
C ARG A 21 4.27 -3.11 0.08
N ASP A 22 5.39 -3.03 -0.63
CA ASP A 22 6.73 -2.87 -0.03
C ASP A 22 6.81 -1.63 0.91
N ALA A 23 6.13 -0.54 0.56
CA ALA A 23 6.02 0.66 1.39
C ALA A 23 5.01 0.48 2.55
N VAL A 24 3.80 0.01 2.23
CA VAL A 24 2.72 -0.22 3.21
C VAL A 24 3.17 -1.13 4.35
N ASP A 25 3.82 -2.23 4.01
CA ASP A 25 4.26 -3.22 4.99
C ASP A 25 5.36 -2.65 5.91
N ARG A 26 6.25 -1.81 5.36
CA ARG A 26 7.25 -1.09 6.14
C ARG A 26 6.59 -0.10 7.09
N ASP A 27 5.62 0.66 6.59
CA ASP A 27 4.93 1.68 7.40
C ASP A 27 4.12 1.01 8.52
N CYS A 28 3.43 -0.10 8.24
CA CYS A 28 2.76 -0.88 9.27
C CYS A 28 3.73 -1.36 10.37
N ALA A 29 4.92 -1.84 9.99
CA ALA A 29 5.91 -2.33 10.93
C ALA A 29 6.51 -1.24 11.85
N THR A 30 6.47 0.03 11.45
CA THR A 30 7.04 1.14 12.22
C THR A 30 5.98 2.07 12.83
N ALA A 31 4.71 1.97 12.40
CA ALA A 31 3.63 2.87 12.78
C ALA A 31 3.52 3.07 14.29
N GLN A 32 3.53 2.00 15.07
CA GLN A 32 3.39 2.09 16.53
C GLN A 32 4.54 2.88 17.19
N ARG A 33 5.77 2.76 16.66
CA ARG A 33 6.96 3.46 17.21
C ARG A 33 7.05 4.91 16.73
N ALA A 34 6.47 5.23 15.58
CA ALA A 34 6.54 6.56 14.98
C ALA A 34 5.54 7.55 15.59
N LEU A 35 4.49 7.06 16.27
CA LEU A 35 3.43 7.90 16.82
C LEU A 35 3.75 8.37 18.24
N ARG A 36 3.67 9.69 18.48
CA ARG A 36 3.56 10.24 19.85
C ARG A 36 2.16 9.92 20.38
N VAL A 37 2.07 9.42 21.61
CA VAL A 37 0.78 9.15 22.26
C VAL A 37 0.16 10.48 22.73
N PRO A 38 -1.14 10.76 22.47
CA PRO A 38 -2.06 10.00 21.60
C PRO A 38 -1.92 10.41 20.12
N GLY A 39 -1.72 9.43 19.23
CA GLY A 39 -1.56 9.67 17.79
C GLY A 39 -2.26 8.60 16.97
N MET A 40 -2.81 8.98 15.82
CA MET A 40 -3.53 8.08 14.91
C MET A 40 -2.97 8.23 13.48
N PRO A 41 -2.42 7.16 12.88
CA PRO A 41 -1.93 7.24 11.51
C PRO A 41 -3.12 7.21 10.54
N LEU A 42 -3.05 8.01 9.48
CA LEU A 42 -3.94 7.94 8.34
C LEU A 42 -3.14 7.45 7.13
N MET A 43 -3.65 6.41 6.46
CA MET A 43 -3.02 5.83 5.28
C MET A 43 -4.07 5.66 4.19
N ALA A 44 -3.70 6.05 2.97
CA ALA A 44 -4.53 5.83 1.78
C ALA A 44 -4.04 4.57 1.05
N HIS A 45 -4.97 3.67 0.73
CA HIS A 45 -4.70 2.41 0.06
C HIS A 45 -5.56 2.28 -1.19
N CYS A 46 -5.11 1.50 -2.17
CA CYS A 46 -5.97 0.99 -3.23
C CYS A 46 -6.28 -0.48 -2.99
N GLU A 47 -7.35 -1.01 -3.60
CA GLU A 47 -7.77 -2.41 -3.47
C GLU A 47 -6.62 -3.39 -3.67
N ARG A 48 -5.73 -3.10 -4.63
CA ARG A 48 -4.56 -3.91 -4.95
C ARG A 48 -3.55 -4.04 -3.80
N CYS A 49 -3.52 -3.11 -2.85
CA CYS A 49 -2.66 -3.20 -1.65
C CYS A 49 -3.25 -4.11 -0.55
N GLY A 50 -4.50 -4.56 -0.66
CA GLY A 50 -5.16 -5.40 0.34
C GLY A 50 -5.44 -4.65 1.65
N VAL A 51 -6.62 -4.07 1.78
CA VAL A 51 -7.04 -3.35 3.00
C VAL A 51 -7.16 -4.29 4.20
N ALA A 52 -7.70 -5.49 3.99
CA ALA A 52 -7.89 -6.48 5.07
C ALA A 52 -6.56 -6.91 5.71
N GLU A 53 -5.57 -7.27 4.90
CA GLU A 53 -4.25 -7.67 5.38
C GLU A 53 -3.51 -6.50 6.05
N THR A 54 -3.75 -5.26 5.64
CA THR A 54 -3.22 -4.08 6.35
C THR A 54 -3.81 -3.98 7.77
N ILE A 55 -5.13 -4.09 7.90
CA ILE A 55 -5.82 -4.03 9.19
C ILE A 55 -5.31 -5.16 10.10
N GLU A 56 -5.20 -6.38 9.58
CA GLU A 56 -4.70 -7.54 10.31
C GLU A 56 -3.28 -7.30 10.84
N ARG A 57 -2.35 -6.82 10.00
CA ARG A 57 -0.97 -6.55 10.43
C ARG A 57 -0.87 -5.44 11.48
N LEU A 58 -1.66 -4.38 11.37
CA LEU A 58 -1.70 -3.32 12.38
C LEU A 58 -2.29 -3.83 13.70
N SER A 59 -3.35 -4.64 13.64
CA SER A 59 -3.96 -5.25 14.81
C SER A 59 -3.04 -6.27 15.50
N ALA A 60 -2.24 -7.01 14.74
CA ALA A 60 -1.19 -7.88 15.27
C ALA A 60 -0.10 -7.10 16.05
N LEU A 61 0.07 -5.81 15.76
CA LEU A 61 0.96 -4.90 16.49
C LEU A 61 0.24 -4.15 17.64
N GLY A 62 -0.98 -4.57 18.01
CA GLY A 62 -1.75 -3.98 19.11
C GLY A 62 -2.41 -2.64 18.76
N MET A 63 -2.46 -2.26 17.48
CA MET A 63 -3.14 -1.05 17.03
C MET A 63 -4.61 -1.31 16.71
N LYS A 64 -5.49 -0.37 17.08
CA LYS A 64 -6.88 -0.36 16.60
C LYS A 64 -6.90 0.22 15.18
N ALA A 65 -7.19 -0.61 14.18
CA ALA A 65 -7.23 -0.22 12.77
C ALA A 65 -8.60 -0.51 12.14
N ARG A 66 -9.08 0.41 11.28
CA ARG A 66 -10.28 0.21 10.46
C ARG A 66 -10.20 1.04 9.18
N ALA A 67 -10.87 0.59 8.12
CA ALA A 67 -11.15 1.45 6.97
C ALA A 67 -12.20 2.49 7.37
N VAL A 68 -11.88 3.77 7.20
CA VAL A 68 -12.77 4.88 7.60
C VAL A 68 -13.49 5.51 6.42
N ASP A 69 -12.95 5.36 5.20
CA ASP A 69 -13.53 5.90 3.98
C ASP A 69 -13.10 5.05 2.76
N ARG A 70 -13.92 5.06 1.71
CA ARG A 70 -13.65 4.43 0.42
C ARG A 70 -14.27 5.25 -0.70
N ALA A 71 -13.48 5.56 -1.72
CA ALA A 71 -13.96 6.23 -2.92
C ALA A 71 -13.38 5.58 -4.18
N PRO A 72 -14.18 5.38 -5.23
CA PRO A 72 -13.66 5.01 -6.54
C PRO A 72 -12.85 6.19 -7.10
N VAL A 73 -11.60 5.93 -7.48
CA VAL A 73 -10.73 6.95 -8.08
C VAL A 73 -10.39 6.57 -9.52
N PRO A 74 -10.52 7.50 -10.49
CA PRO A 74 -10.13 7.22 -11.86
C PRO A 74 -8.62 6.99 -11.93
N PHE A 75 -8.19 6.12 -12.85
CA PHE A 75 -6.77 5.88 -13.05
C PHE A 75 -6.02 7.18 -13.39
N GLY A 76 -4.94 7.46 -12.67
CA GLY A 76 -4.02 8.55 -12.98
C GLY A 76 -3.12 8.23 -14.18
N PRO A 77 -2.29 9.18 -14.65
CA PRO A 77 -1.40 8.98 -15.80
C PRO A 77 -0.48 7.75 -15.69
N VAL A 78 0.03 7.47 -14.49
CA VAL A 78 0.89 6.32 -14.21
C VAL A 78 0.09 5.01 -14.33
N THR A 79 -1.06 4.93 -13.66
CA THR A 79 -1.93 3.75 -13.65
C THR A 79 -2.50 3.46 -15.02
N ARG A 80 -2.88 4.49 -15.81
CA ARG A 80 -3.36 4.33 -17.19
C ARG A 80 -2.31 3.68 -18.09
N LYS A 81 -1.05 4.16 -18.04
CA LYS A 81 0.06 3.58 -18.83
C LYS A 81 0.34 2.12 -18.48
N ARG A 82 -0.04 1.67 -17.29
CA ARG A 82 0.23 0.31 -16.77
C ARG A 82 -1.01 -0.57 -16.68
N ARG A 83 -2.16 -0.11 -17.17
CA ARG A 83 -3.46 -0.77 -17.00
C ARG A 83 -3.44 -2.26 -17.40
N ALA A 84 -2.84 -2.58 -18.54
CA ALA A 84 -2.80 -3.96 -19.03
C ALA A 84 -2.08 -4.91 -18.04
N TRP A 85 -0.94 -4.47 -17.48
CA TRP A 85 -0.22 -5.24 -16.48
C TRP A 85 -1.01 -5.33 -15.16
N LEU A 86 -1.58 -4.21 -14.72
CA LEU A 86 -2.35 -4.11 -13.48
C LEU A 86 -3.61 -4.99 -13.49
N CYS A 87 -4.26 -5.13 -14.65
CA CYS A 87 -5.47 -5.94 -14.83
C CYS A 87 -5.18 -7.38 -15.27
N ALA A 88 -3.91 -7.78 -15.39
CA ALA A 88 -3.57 -9.13 -15.78
C ALA A 88 -3.94 -10.14 -14.66
N PRO A 89 -4.53 -11.30 -15.00
CA PRO A 89 -4.84 -12.33 -14.02
C PRO A 89 -3.57 -12.80 -13.29
N GLY A 90 -3.67 -12.99 -11.97
CA GLY A 90 -2.52 -13.24 -11.10
C GLY A 90 -1.90 -11.99 -10.47
N VAL A 91 -2.33 -10.80 -10.89
CA VAL A 91 -2.17 -9.55 -10.13
C VAL A 91 -3.53 -9.27 -9.45
N PRO A 92 -3.61 -8.99 -8.13
CA PRO A 92 -4.88 -8.69 -7.48
C PRO A 92 -5.63 -7.59 -8.25
N GLY A 93 -6.86 -7.93 -8.67
CA GLY A 93 -7.77 -7.03 -9.37
C GLY A 93 -8.37 -5.99 -8.42
N PRO A 94 -9.17 -5.03 -8.94
CA PRO A 94 -10.06 -4.24 -8.09
C PRO A 94 -11.02 -5.16 -7.32
#